data_AF-A0A7W1LDY4-F1
#
_entry.id   AF-A0A7W1LDY4-F1
#
_cell.length_a   1.000
_cell.length_b   1.000
_cell.length_c   1.000
_cell.angle_alpha   90.00
_cell.angle_beta   90.00
_cell.angle_gamma   90.00
#
_symmetry.space_group_name_H-M   'P 1'
#
loop_
_entity.id
_entity.type
_entity.pdbx_description
1 polymer ?
#
loop_
_entity_poly.entity_id
_entity_poly.type
_entity_poly.pdbx_seq_one_letter_code
_entity_poly.pdbx_strand_id
1 'polypeptide(L)' 'NVPLRTIQDITVSASVPQRMLGFGNLIIENAGETGGKIVLKNINTPKKYADVLLKQMRRLSK' A
#
# COMPACT_ATOMS: atom_id res chain seq x y z
N ASN A 1 -3.10 -12.62 -12.68
CA ASN A 1 -3.50 -11.21 -12.77
C ASN A 1 -4.41 -10.86 -11.61
N VAL A 2 -3.94 -10.07 -10.64
CA VAL A 2 -4.79 -9.55 -9.56
C VAL A 2 -5.34 -8.20 -10.05
N PRO A 3 -6.66 -8.05 -10.26
CA PRO A 3 -7.22 -6.79 -10.73
C PRO A 3 -6.99 -5.69 -9.70
N LEU A 4 -6.39 -4.57 -10.13
CA LEU A 4 -6.20 -3.35 -9.32
C LEU A 4 -7.54 -2.69 -8.92
N ARG A 5 -8.66 -3.12 -9.50
CA ARG A 5 -10.02 -2.64 -9.21
C ARG A 5 -10.57 -3.15 -7.87
N THR A 6 -9.86 -4.04 -7.18
CA THR A 6 -10.29 -4.64 -5.92
C THR A 6 -9.39 -4.29 -4.72
N ILE A 7 -8.47 -3.32 -4.84
CA ILE A 7 -7.75 -2.83 -3.64
C ILE A 7 -8.74 -2.10 -2.74
N GLN A 8 -8.90 -2.59 -1.50
CA GLN A 8 -9.83 -2.06 -0.51
C GLN A 8 -9.17 -0.99 0.34
N ASP A 9 -8.00 -1.33 0.87
CA ASP A 9 -7.31 -0.52 1.86
C ASP A 9 -5.80 -0.52 1.63
N ILE A 10 -5.22 0.66 1.84
CA ILE A 10 -3.78 0.88 1.84
C ILE A 10 -3.42 1.44 3.21
N THR A 11 -2.69 0.64 3.98
CA THR A 11 -2.25 1.01 5.33
C THR A 11 -0.74 1.19 5.37
N VAL A 12 -0.30 2.35 5.86
CA VAL A 12 1.11 2.61 6.17
C VAL A 12 1.33 2.45 7.67
N SER A 13 2.24 1.55 8.04
CA SER A 13 2.61 1.34 9.45
C SER A 13 4.10 1.51 9.62
N ALA A 14 4.52 2.33 10.59
CA ALA A 14 5.94 2.56 10.90
C ALA A 14 6.13 2.73 12.40
N SER A 15 7.08 1.97 12.96
CA SER A 15 7.54 2.14 14.34
C SER A 15 8.31 3.45 14.50
N VAL A 16 8.39 3.98 15.72
CA VAL A 16 9.12 5.23 16.05
C VAL A 16 10.53 5.28 15.43
N PRO A 17 11.41 4.27 15.61
CA PRO A 17 12.74 4.29 14.98
C PRO A 17 12.68 4.22 13.44
N GLN A 18 11.71 3.49 12.86
CA GLN A 18 11.56 3.42 11.41
C GLN A 18 11.15 4.78 10.84
N ARG A 19 10.25 5.53 11.50
CA ARG A 19 9.87 6.89 11.08
C ARG A 19 11.07 7.83 11.10
N MET A 20 11.90 7.76 12.13
CA MET A 20 13.12 8.57 12.22
C MET A 20 14.09 8.28 11.08
N LEU A 21 14.21 7.01 10.69
CA LEU A 21 15.07 6.56 9.59
C LEU A 21 14.39 6.65 8.21
N GLY A 22 13.15 7.13 8.12
CA GLY A 22 12.39 7.22 6.88
C GLY A 22 11.84 5.89 6.34
N PHE A 23 11.92 4.82 7.13
CA PHE A 23 11.39 3.50 6.78
C PHE A 23 9.97 3.26 7.31
N GLY A 24 9.32 2.27 6.73
CA GLY A 24 8.12 1.66 7.31
C GLY A 24 7.61 0.52 6.46
N ASN A 25 6.42 0.04 6.82
CA ASN A 25 5.74 -1.03 6.16
C ASN A 25 4.53 -0.47 5.39
N LEU A 26 4.31 -0.99 4.19
CA LEU A 26 3.14 -0.72 3.38
C LEU A 26 2.34 -2.00 3.24
N ILE A 27 1.09 -1.94 3.68
CA ILE A 27 0.15 -3.05 3.67
C ILE A 27 -0.92 -2.71 2.66
N ILE A 28 -1.13 -3.61 1.70
CA ILE A 28 -2.11 -3.46 0.64
C ILE A 28 -3.06 -4.65 0.76
N GLU A 29 -4.33 -4.35 0.98
CA GLU A 29 -5.39 -5.35 1.14
C GLU A 29 -6.32 -5.29 -0.07
N ASN A 30 -6.55 -6.46 -0.66
CA ASN A 30 -7.38 -6.64 -1.83
C ASN A 30 -8.69 -7.34 -1.45
N ALA A 31 -9.83 -6.68 -1.67
CA ALA A 31 -11.19 -7.17 -1.47
C ALA A 31 -11.76 -7.99 -2.64
N GLY A 32 -10.93 -8.40 -3.60
CA GLY A 32 -11.34 -9.25 -4.71
C GLY A 32 -11.63 -10.67 -4.24
N GLU A 33 -12.25 -11.48 -5.10
CA GLU A 33 -12.63 -12.87 -4.78
C GLU A 33 -11.48 -13.75 -4.26
N THR A 34 -10.23 -13.37 -4.54
CA THR A 34 -9.03 -14.07 -4.08
C THR A 34 -8.42 -13.53 -2.78
N GLY A 35 -9.02 -12.49 -2.16
CA GLY A 35 -8.70 -12.03 -0.80
C GLY A 35 -7.21 -11.95 -0.50
N GLY A 36 -6.48 -11.12 -1.24
CA GLY A 36 -5.02 -11.06 -1.18
C GLY A 36 -4.49 -9.96 -0.27
N LYS A 37 -3.55 -10.28 0.61
CA LYS A 37 -2.80 -9.29 1.41
C LYS A 37 -1.34 -9.25 0.97
N ILE A 38 -0.87 -8.08 0.56
CA ILE A 38 0.53 -7.83 0.21
C ILE A 38 1.14 -6.94 1.29
N VAL A 39 2.25 -7.39 1.88
CA VAL A 39 2.97 -6.63 2.92
C VAL A 39 4.38 -6.35 2.44
N LEU A 40 4.66 -5.09 2.13
CA LEU A 40 6.02 -4.62 1.87
C LEU A 40 6.62 -4.13 3.17
N LYS A 41 7.63 -4.84 3.68
CA LYS A 41 8.29 -4.54 4.96
C LYS A 41 9.53 -3.68 4.75
N ASN A 42 9.78 -2.75 5.67
CA ASN A 42 10.98 -1.94 5.75
C ASN A 42 11.34 -1.20 4.45
N ILE A 43 10.33 -0.66 3.76
CA ILE A 43 10.54 0.16 2.56
C ILE A 43 10.89 1.58 2.95
N ASN A 44 11.76 2.22 2.17
CA ASN A 44 12.09 3.63 2.32
C ASN A 44 10.90 4.47 1.84
N THR A 45 10.55 5.56 2.54
CA THR A 45 9.47 6.48 2.15
C THR A 45 8.12 5.81 1.85
N PRO A 46 7.55 4.96 2.74
CA PRO A 46 6.34 4.19 2.46
C PRO A 46 5.13 5.06 2.08
N LYS A 47 5.03 6.27 2.63
CA LYS A 47 3.98 7.24 2.28
C LYS A 47 3.98 7.63 0.80
N LYS A 48 5.17 7.86 0.22
CA LYS A 48 5.31 8.22 -1.20
C LYS A 48 4.76 7.13 -2.11
N TYR A 49 5.04 5.87 -1.77
CA TYR A 49 4.52 4.72 -2.51
C TYR A 49 3.00 4.58 -2.34
N ALA A 50 2.48 4.79 -1.13
CA ALA A 50 1.04 4.81 -0.89
C ALA A 50 0.32 5.87 -1.76
N ASP A 51 0.86 7.09 -1.83
CA ASP A 51 0.29 8.18 -2.64
C ASP A 51 0.28 7.85 -4.14
N VAL A 52 1.34 7.23 -4.66
CA VAL A 52 1.41 6.79 -6.05
C VAL A 52 0.35 5.72 -6.33
N LEU A 53 0.20 4.74 -5.44
CA LEU A 53 -0.81 3.69 -5.58
C LEU A 53 -2.23 4.26 -5.54
N LEU A 54 -2.52 5.14 -4.58
CA LEU A 54 -3.81 5.84 -4.50
C LEU A 54 -4.11 6.64 -5.77
N LYS A 55 -3.11 7.34 -6.31
CA LYS A 55 -3.25 8.09 -7.56
C LYS A 55 -3.52 7.16 -8.76
N GLN A 56 -2.88 6.00 -8.81
CA GLN A 56 -3.14 5.00 -9.87
C GLN A 56 -4.53 4.39 -9.73
N MET A 57 -4.97 4.05 -8.52
CA MET A 57 -6.32 3.55 -8.27
C MET A 57 -7.39 4.52 -8.76
N ARG A 58 -7.25 5.82 -8.44
CA ARG A 58 -8.17 6.88 -8.92
C ARG A 58 -8.21 7.03 -10.44
N ARG A 59 -7.13 6.67 -11.14
CA ARG A 59 -7.08 6.71 -12.61
C ARG A 59 -7.75 5.49 -13.23
N LEU A 60 -7.64 4.33 -12.60
CA LEU A 60 -8.23 3.06 -13.07
C LEU A 60 -9.72 2.92 -12.73
N SER A 61 -10.22 3.71 -11.79
CA SER A 61 -11.65 3.82 -11.46
C SER A 61 -12.43 4.74 -12.41
N LYS A 62 -11.76 5.37 -13.37
CA LYS A 62 -12.37 6.21 -14.41
C LYS A 62 -12.49 5.42 -15.71
#